data_AF-M1EP59-F1
#
_entry.id   AF-M1EP59-F1
#
_cell.length_a   1.000
_cell.length_b   1.000
_cell.length_c   1.000
_cell.angle_alpha   90.00
_cell.angle_beta   90.00
_cell.angle_gamma   90.00
#
_symmetry.space_group_name_H-M   'P 1'
#
loop_
_entity.id
_entity.type
_entity.pdbx_description
1 polymer ?
#
loop_
_entity_poly.entity_id
_entity_poly.type
_entity_poly.pdbx_seq_one_letter_code
_entity_poly.pdbx_strand_id
1 'polypeptide(L)' 'GQTPAESDFQVLEIARKLEMYGIRFHTASDREGARINLAVSHMGVLVFQGTTKINTFNWSRVRKLSFKRKRFLIKLHP' A
#
# COMPACT_ATOMS: atom_id res chain seq x y z
N GLY A 1 13.62 19.04 29.04
CA GLY A 1 12.62 18.42 28.15
C GLY A 1 13.20 18.32 26.75
N GLN A 2 12.60 17.52 25.87
CA GLN A 2 12.99 17.49 24.45
C GLN A 2 12.64 18.81 23.77
N THR A 3 13.42 19.20 22.76
CA THR A 3 13.10 20.31 21.86
C THR A 3 11.98 19.92 20.89
N PRO A 4 11.25 20.89 20.31
CA PRO A 4 10.22 20.58 19.31
C PRO A 4 10.75 19.75 18.13
N ALA A 5 11.96 20.05 17.65
CA ALA A 5 12.58 19.32 16.55
C ALA A 5 12.89 17.85 16.90
N GLU A 6 13.38 17.59 18.12
CA GLU A 6 13.62 16.22 18.60
C GLU A 6 12.31 15.43 18.75
N SER A 7 11.26 16.08 19.25
CA SER A 7 9.95 15.46 19.39
C SER A 7 9.32 15.14 18.02
N ASP A 8 9.38 16.07 17.06
CA ASP A 8 8.90 15.85 15.69
C ASP A 8 9.65 14.69 15.01
N PHE A 9 10.98 14.63 15.17
CA PHE A 9 11.79 13.54 14.65
C PHE A 9 11.36 12.18 15.24
N GLN A 10 11.10 12.11 16.55
CA GLN A 10 10.64 10.88 17.19
C GLN A 10 9.27 10.43 16.69
N VAL A 11 8.34 11.37 16.45
CA VAL A 11 7.04 11.07 15.85
C VAL A 11 7.22 10.41 14.48
N LEU A 12 8.06 10.98 13.61
CA LEU A 12 8.31 10.43 12.28
C LEU A 12 9.01 9.07 12.32
N GLU A 13 9.99 8.90 13.22
CA GLU A 13 10.72 7.65 13.41
C GLU A 13 9.85 6.49 13.88
N ILE A 14 8.85 6.77 14.72
CA ILE A 14 7.88 5.78 15.17
C ILE A 14 6.83 5.56 14.08
N ALA A 15 6.26 6.63 13.54
CA ALA A 15 5.18 6.56 12.56
C ALA A 15 5.61 5.77 11.33
N ARG A 16 6.81 5.99 10.79
CA ARG A 16 7.31 5.30 9.58
C ARG A 16 7.43 3.76 9.72
N LYS A 17 7.45 3.24 10.95
CA LYS A 17 7.53 1.80 11.24
C LYS A 17 6.15 1.14 11.28
N LEU A 18 5.07 1.92 11.35
CA LEU A 18 3.71 1.41 11.35
C LEU A 18 3.35 0.89 9.96
N GLU A 19 2.70 -0.27 9.90
CA GLU A 19 2.23 -0.87 8.64
C GLU A 19 1.29 0.07 7.85
N MET A 20 0.55 0.91 8.58
CA MET A 20 -0.43 1.85 8.05
C MET A 20 0.17 3.22 7.68
N TYR A 21 1.48 3.42 7.83
CA TYR A 21 2.13 4.69 7.51
C TYR A 21 1.99 5.04 6.04
N GLY A 22 1.39 6.18 5.75
CA GLY A 22 1.16 6.66 4.39
C GLY A 22 0.15 5.84 3.58
N ILE A 23 -0.60 4.92 4.21
CA ILE A 23 -1.56 4.07 3.52
C ILE A 23 -2.88 4.82 3.32
N ARG A 24 -3.37 4.81 2.07
CA ARG A 24 -4.72 5.23 1.70
C ARG A 24 -5.40 4.09 0.96
N PHE A 25 -6.55 3.66 1.48
CA PHE A 25 -7.29 2.52 0.92
C PHE A 25 -8.16 2.92 -0.27
N HIS A 26 -8.12 2.08 -1.29
CA HIS A 26 -9.02 2.07 -2.43
C HIS A 26 -9.75 0.72 -2.46
N THR A 27 -11.05 0.73 -2.21
CA THR A 27 -11.85 -0.50 -2.15
C THR A 27 -11.93 -1.19 -3.51
N ALA A 28 -11.79 -2.50 -3.52
CA ALA A 28 -11.88 -3.34 -4.71
C ALA A 28 -12.39 -4.74 -4.36
N SER A 29 -12.64 -5.53 -5.40
CA SER A 29 -12.86 -6.97 -5.28
C SER A 29 -11.82 -7.70 -6.11
N ASP A 30 -11.33 -8.83 -5.61
CA ASP A 30 -10.46 -9.71 -6.38
C ASP A 30 -11.26 -10.51 -7.44
N ARG A 31 -10.62 -11.49 -8.07
CA ARG A 31 -11.26 -12.34 -9.09
C ARG A 31 -12.31 -13.29 -8.51
N GLU A 32 -12.20 -13.63 -7.24
CA GLU A 32 -13.10 -14.54 -6.51
C GLU A 32 -14.26 -13.78 -5.85
N GLY A 33 -14.24 -12.44 -5.90
CA GLY A 33 -15.26 -11.56 -5.33
C GLY A 33 -14.98 -11.14 -3.89
N ALA A 34 -13.84 -11.54 -3.32
CA ALA A 34 -13.47 -11.15 -1.97
C ALA A 34 -13.21 -9.64 -1.91
N ARG A 35 -13.74 -8.98 -0.87
CA ARG A 35 -13.52 -7.54 -0.64
C ARG A 35 -12.10 -7.31 -0.16
N ILE A 36 -11.38 -6.48 -0.89
CA ILE A 36 -10.00 -6.09 -0.61
C ILE A 36 -9.85 -4.57 -0.68
N ASN A 37 -8.76 -4.07 -0.12
CA ASN A 37 -8.31 -2.70 -0.31
C ASN A 37 -6.98 -2.69 -1.05
N LEU A 38 -6.90 -1.89 -2.11
CA LEU A 38 -5.65 -1.57 -2.79
C LEU A 38 -5.05 -0.31 -2.16
N ALA A 39 -3.74 -0.27 -2.05
CA ALA A 39 -3.00 0.92 -1.68
C ALA A 39 -1.67 0.97 -2.45
N VAL A 40 -0.96 2.09 -2.37
CA VAL A 40 0.35 2.27 -3.00
C VAL A 40 1.32 2.81 -1.95
N SER A 41 2.56 2.32 -1.97
CA SER A 41 3.65 2.85 -1.17
C SER A 41 4.93 2.96 -2.01
N HIS A 42 6.01 3.47 -1.41
CA HIS A 42 7.32 3.55 -2.07
C HIS A 42 7.85 2.19 -2.54
N MET A 43 7.42 1.08 -1.91
CA MET A 43 7.83 -0.28 -2.31
C MET A 43 7.07 -0.79 -3.53
N GLY A 44 5.78 -0.46 -3.68
CA GLY A 44 4.92 -1.10 -4.66
C GLY A 44 3.43 -0.87 -4.47
N VAL A 45 2.64 -1.68 -5.19
CA VAL A 45 1.19 -1.78 -4.98
C VAL A 45 0.93 -2.80 -3.87
N LEU A 46 0.09 -2.43 -2.91
CA LEU A 46 -0.24 -3.22 -1.75
C LEU A 46 -1.68 -3.71 -1.83
N VAL A 47 -1.93 -4.92 -1.33
CA VAL A 47 -3.27 -5.48 -1.20
C VAL A 47 -3.53 -5.82 0.26
N PHE A 48 -4.70 -5.42 0.74
CA PHE A 48 -5.15 -5.63 2.11
C PHE A 48 -6.51 -6.34 2.12
N GLN A 49 -6.73 -7.18 3.12
CA GLN A 49 -8.05 -7.70 3.47
C GLN A 49 -8.43 -7.09 4.83
N GLY A 50 -9.44 -6.21 4.84
CA GLY A 50 -9.66 -5.33 5.97
C GLY A 50 -8.46 -4.38 6.16
N THR A 51 -7.83 -4.43 7.33
CA THR A 51 -6.61 -3.68 7.66
C THR A 51 -5.34 -4.53 7.59
N THR A 52 -5.45 -5.83 7.31
CA THR A 52 -4.30 -6.74 7.26
C THR A 52 -3.73 -6.78 5.84
N LYS A 53 -2.44 -6.49 5.70
CA LYS A 53 -1.75 -6.58 4.41
C LYS A 53 -1.59 -8.04 4.00
N ILE A 54 -2.10 -8.41 2.83
CA ILE A 54 -2.03 -9.78 2.31
C ILE A 54 -1.02 -9.94 1.17
N ASN A 55 -0.68 -8.86 0.46
CA ASN A 55 0.28 -8.93 -0.64
C ASN A 55 0.99 -7.60 -0.89
N THR A 56 2.19 -7.69 -1.48
CA THR A 56 2.99 -6.56 -1.97
C THR A 56 3.54 -6.87 -3.35
N PHE A 57 3.13 -6.10 -4.35
CA PHE A 57 3.68 -6.13 -5.69
C PHE A 57 4.77 -5.06 -5.81
N ASN A 58 6.00 -5.43 -5.48
CA ASN A 58 7.16 -4.54 -5.59
C ASN A 58 7.30 -3.99 -7.01
N TRP A 59 7.74 -2.74 -7.15
CA TRP A 59 7.91 -2.11 -8.46
C TRP A 59 8.80 -2.92 -9.42
N SER A 60 9.85 -3.55 -8.90
CA SER A 60 10.73 -4.44 -9.68
C SER A 60 10.01 -5.64 -10.32
N ARG A 61 8.87 -6.06 -9.75
CA ARG A 61 8.03 -7.13 -10.29
C ARG A 61 6.89 -6.61 -11.17
N VAL A 62 6.55 -5.31 -11.10
CA VAL A 62 5.43 -4.71 -11.85
C VAL A 62 5.91 -4.27 -13.22
N ARG A 63 5.39 -4.92 -14.26
CA ARG A 63 5.71 -4.61 -15.66
C ARG A 63 4.82 -3.53 -16.26
N LYS A 64 3.54 -3.54 -15.91
CA LYS A 64 2.56 -2.56 -16.40
C LYS A 64 1.38 -2.44 -15.43
N LEU A 65 0.97 -1.20 -15.17
CA LEU A 65 -0.32 -0.89 -14.58
C LEU A 65 -1.28 -0.40 -15.66
N SER A 66 -2.54 -0.82 -15.60
CA SER A 66 -3.58 -0.36 -16.51
C SER A 66 -4.96 -0.53 -15.91
N PHE A 67 -5.96 0.12 -16.48
CA PHE A 67 -7.35 -0.07 -16.10
C PHE A 67 -8.25 -0.20 -17.34
N LYS A 68 -9.35 -0.95 -17.21
CA LYS A 68 -10.41 -1.07 -18.23
C LYS A 68 -11.75 -0.99 -17.54
N ARG A 69 -12.48 0.11 -17.76
CA ARG A 69 -13.71 0.44 -17.01
C ARG A 69 -13.40 0.40 -15.49
N LYS A 70 -14.14 -0.39 -14.72
CA LYS A 70 -13.98 -0.56 -13.27
C LYS A 70 -12.95 -1.65 -12.88
N ARG A 71 -12.15 -2.16 -13.82
CA ARG A 71 -11.15 -3.22 -13.55
C ARG A 71 -9.75 -2.62 -13.56
N PHE A 72 -9.04 -2.73 -12.44
CA PHE A 72 -7.62 -2.43 -12.34
C PHE A 72 -6.79 -3.68 -12.62
N LEU A 73 -5.74 -3.55 -13.43
CA LEU A 73 -4.89 -4.67 -13.87
C LEU A 73 -3.42 -4.38 -13.56
N ILE A 74 -2.81 -5.30 -12.81
CA ILE A 74 -1.39 -5.33 -12.53
C ILE A 74 -0.77 -6.45 -13.37
N LYS A 75 0.07 -6.10 -14.34
CA LYS A 75 0.85 -7.08 -15.12
C LYS A 75 2.23 -7.21 -14.50
N LEU A 76 2.62 -8.43 -14.16
CA LEU A 76 3.94 -8.72 -13.60
C LEU A 76 4.95 -9.08 -14.69
N HIS A 77 6.24 -8.95 -14.36
CA HIS A 77 7.31 -9.58 -15.14
C HIS A 77 7.16 -11.12 -15.07
N PRO A 78 7.54 -11.85 -16.13
CA PRO A 78 7.62 -13.31 -16.10
C PRO A 78 8.57 -13.82 -15.02
#